data_AF-A0A5M9N611-F1
#
_entry.id   AF-A0A5M9N611-F1
#
_cell.length_a   1.000
_cell.length_b   1.000
_cell.length_c   1.000
_cell.angle_alpha   90.00
_cell.angle_beta   90.00
_cell.angle_gamma   90.00
#
_symmetry.space_group_name_H-M   'P 1'
#
loop_
_entity.id
_entity.type
_entity.pdbx_description
1 polymer ?
#
loop_
_entity_poly.entity_id
_entity_poly.type
_entity_poly.pdbx_seq_one_letter_code
_entity_poly.pdbx_strand_id
1 'polypeptide(L)'
;MSSSTVSLPNTTIQKPVPRQLVTGAHTVSDISCAFCGSVLGWKYVAAEEEAQRYKVGKFILETKRILTSSSWECATYVDSLALNDLLASGETSVKQLDCPVEFDSQDEDECEDLFAGIWSPGLAICRRSRKLERPSIFGINAS
;
A
#
# COMPACT_ATOMS: atom_id res chain seq x y z
N MET A 1 14.15 34.62 -3.11
CA MET A 1 14.27 33.27 -2.52
C MET A 1 13.01 32.49 -2.88
N SER A 2 13.01 31.81 -4.03
CA SER A 2 11.91 30.93 -4.43
C SER A 2 12.03 29.62 -3.65
N SER A 3 11.23 29.47 -2.59
CA SER A 3 11.11 28.19 -1.89
C SER A 3 10.57 27.17 -2.89
N SER A 4 11.40 26.20 -3.28
CA SER A 4 11.03 25.13 -4.19
C SER A 4 9.92 24.30 -3.54
N THR A 5 8.67 24.62 -3.86
CA THR A 5 7.53 23.92 -3.28
C THR A 5 7.51 22.51 -3.84
N VAL A 6 7.79 21.51 -2.99
CA VAL A 6 7.59 20.10 -3.31
C VAL A 6 6.13 19.89 -3.68
N SER A 7 5.89 19.51 -4.93
CA SER A 7 4.59 19.16 -5.50
C SER A 7 4.55 17.66 -5.78
N LEU A 8 3.41 17.02 -5.52
CA LEU A 8 3.23 15.61 -5.86
C LEU A 8 3.21 15.45 -7.39
N PRO A 9 3.86 14.41 -7.93
CA PRO A 9 3.84 14.16 -9.37
C PRO A 9 2.41 13.91 -9.84
N ASN A 10 2.10 14.29 -11.09
CA ASN A 10 0.78 14.09 -11.70
C ASN A 10 -0.39 14.75 -10.93
N THR A 11 -0.10 15.80 -10.15
CA THR A 11 -1.12 16.59 -9.47
C THR A 11 -1.01 18.06 -9.82
N THR A 12 -2.16 18.75 -9.83
CA THR A 12 -2.27 20.18 -10.03
C THR A 12 -2.75 20.83 -8.73
N ILE A 13 -1.96 21.76 -8.21
CA ILE A 13 -2.27 22.54 -7.01
C ILE A 13 -3.07 23.77 -7.43
N GLN A 14 -4.26 23.95 -6.85
CA GLN A 14 -5.12 25.09 -7.11
C GLN A 14 -4.74 26.31 -6.26
N LYS A 15 -5.39 27.44 -6.56
CA LYS A 15 -5.17 28.70 -5.84
C LYS A 15 -5.37 28.51 -4.33
N PRO A 16 -4.52 29.10 -3.47
CA PRO A 16 -4.72 29.06 -2.02
C PRO A 16 -6.04 29.76 -1.65
N VAL A 17 -6.86 29.07 -0.86
CA VAL A 17 -8.14 29.55 -0.36
C VAL A 17 -8.16 29.46 1.17
N PRO A 18 -8.55 30.52 1.89
CA PRO A 18 -8.74 30.46 3.33
C PRO A 18 -9.97 29.60 3.67
N ARG A 19 -9.81 28.66 4.60
CA ARG A 19 -10.87 27.79 5.13
C ARG A 19 -10.85 27.77 6.64
N GLN A 20 -12.03 27.76 7.24
CA GLN A 20 -12.19 27.48 8.67
C GLN A 20 -12.26 25.97 8.87
N LEU A 21 -11.27 25.43 9.58
CA LEU A 21 -11.20 24.03 9.95
C LEU A 21 -11.45 23.89 11.45
N VAL A 22 -11.66 22.66 11.93
CA VAL A 22 -11.86 22.37 13.35
C VAL A 22 -10.71 22.90 14.21
N THR A 23 -9.50 22.94 13.67
CA THR A 23 -8.30 23.44 14.36
C THR A 23 -8.02 24.93 14.13
N GLY A 24 -8.97 25.69 13.58
CA GLY A 24 -8.84 27.14 13.35
C GLY A 24 -8.72 27.56 11.88
N ALA A 25 -8.33 28.82 11.65
CA ALA A 25 -8.21 29.43 10.33
C ALA A 25 -6.93 28.97 9.59
N HIS A 26 -7.11 28.36 8.42
CA HIS A 26 -6.00 27.85 7.59
C HIS A 26 -6.14 28.32 6.15
N THR A 27 -5.01 28.57 5.49
CA THR A 27 -4.98 28.73 4.04
C THR A 27 -4.59 27.39 3.42
N VAL A 28 -5.49 26.82 2.61
CA VAL A 28 -5.29 25.53 1.96
C VAL A 28 -5.40 25.66 0.45
N SER A 29 -4.68 24.82 -0.29
CA SER A 29 -4.80 24.69 -1.74
C SER A 29 -5.35 23.33 -2.08
N ASP A 30 -6.43 23.27 -2.85
CA ASP A 30 -6.94 22.00 -3.34
C ASP A 30 -5.97 21.35 -4.33
N ILE A 31 -5.99 20.02 -4.35
CA ILE A 31 -5.13 19.20 -5.19
C ILE A 31 -6.02 18.36 -6.06
N SER A 32 -5.78 18.42 -7.35
CA SER A 32 -6.50 17.66 -8.37
C SER A 32 -5.55 16.76 -9.13
N CYS A 33 -6.05 15.62 -9.60
CA CYS A 33 -5.32 14.75 -10.51
C CYS A 33 -5.12 15.45 -11.85
N ALA A 34 -3.89 15.49 -12.37
CA ALA A 34 -3.58 16.13 -13.65
C ALA A 34 -4.23 15.41 -14.85
N PHE A 35 -4.57 14.12 -14.71
CA PHE A 35 -5.13 13.30 -15.79
C PHE A 35 -6.66 13.33 -15.84
N CYS A 36 -7.33 13.16 -14.69
CA CYS A 36 -8.79 13.07 -14.64
C CYS A 36 -9.47 14.32 -14.05
N GLY A 37 -8.70 15.29 -13.56
CA GLY A 37 -9.23 16.52 -12.96
C GLY A 37 -9.96 16.34 -11.63
N SER A 38 -10.07 15.11 -11.12
CA SER A 38 -10.75 14.84 -9.85
C SER A 38 -9.96 15.43 -8.68
N VAL A 39 -10.66 16.08 -7.75
CA VAL A 39 -10.07 16.58 -6.50
C VAL A 39 -9.67 15.40 -5.64
N LEU A 40 -8.38 15.28 -5.34
CA LEU A 40 -7.82 14.23 -4.49
C LEU A 40 -7.76 14.65 -3.03
N GLY A 41 -7.69 15.95 -2.75
CA GLY A 41 -7.59 16.48 -1.39
C GLY A 41 -7.04 17.90 -1.36
N TRP A 42 -6.28 18.26 -0.32
CA TRP A 42 -5.73 19.62 -0.14
C TRP A 42 -4.36 19.62 0.55
N LYS A 43 -3.60 20.70 0.31
CA LYS A 43 -2.32 21.01 0.96
C LYS A 43 -2.49 22.20 1.89
N TYR A 44 -1.88 22.16 3.06
CA TYR A 44 -1.77 23.34 3.92
C TYR A 44 -0.68 24.29 3.39
N VAL A 45 -1.07 25.51 3.04
CA VAL A 45 -0.17 26.56 2.54
C VAL A 45 0.29 27.46 3.67
N ALA A 46 -0.63 27.84 4.56
CA ALA A 46 -0.34 28.65 5.74
C ALA A 46 -1.34 28.34 6.87
N ALA A 47 -0.91 28.56 8.10
CA ALA A 47 -1.76 28.53 9.28
C ALA A 47 -1.60 29.87 10.01
N GLU A 48 -2.71 30.42 10.50
CA GLU A 48 -2.70 31.68 11.25
C GLU A 48 -2.06 31.47 12.64
N GLU A 49 -2.35 30.34 13.27
CA GLU A 49 -1.79 29.98 14.57
C GLU A 49 -0.42 29.30 14.44
N GLU A 50 0.54 29.77 15.23
CA GLU A 50 1.88 29.18 15.28
C GLU A 50 1.86 27.70 15.69
N ALA A 51 0.96 27.35 16.61
CA ALA A 51 0.75 25.99 17.08
C ALA A 51 0.34 25.02 15.96
N GLN A 52 -0.22 25.50 14.84
CA GLN A 52 -0.66 24.69 13.70
C GLN A 52 0.35 24.70 12.53
N ARG A 53 1.45 25.46 12.62
CA ARG A 53 2.45 25.58 11.54
C ARG A 53 3.11 24.25 11.16
N TYR A 54 3.12 23.27 12.05
CA TYR A 54 3.63 21.92 11.75
C TYR A 54 2.84 21.22 10.62
N LYS A 55 1.60 21.65 10.35
CA LYS A 55 0.78 21.15 9.25
C LYS A 55 1.14 21.78 7.91
N VAL A 56 1.77 22.96 7.91
CA VAL A 56 2.12 23.67 6.68
C VAL A 56 3.07 22.82 5.84
N GLY A 57 2.74 22.69 4.55
CA GLY A 57 3.46 21.81 3.62
C GLY A 57 3.02 20.35 3.65
N LYS A 58 2.14 19.94 4.58
CA LYS A 58 1.54 18.60 4.60
C LYS A 58 0.33 18.51 3.67
N PHE A 59 0.03 17.28 3.28
CA PHE A 59 -1.00 16.91 2.31
C PHE A 59 -2.06 16.05 3.00
N ILE A 60 -3.33 16.31 2.71
CA ILE A 60 -4.44 15.43 3.07
C ILE A 60 -5.07 14.97 1.77
N LEU A 61 -5.23 13.66 1.63
CA LEU A 61 -5.85 13.02 0.47
C LEU A 61 -7.05 12.18 0.92
N GLU A 62 -8.10 12.17 0.11
CA GLU A 62 -9.29 11.35 0.34
C GLU A 62 -8.99 9.88 -0.01
N THR A 63 -9.07 8.98 0.97
CA THR A 63 -8.84 7.53 0.78
C THR A 63 -9.72 6.92 -0.31
N LYS A 64 -10.94 7.43 -0.51
CA LYS A 64 -11.84 6.95 -1.56
C LYS A 64 -11.30 7.19 -2.98
N ARG A 65 -10.35 8.11 -3.14
CA ARG A 65 -9.82 8.55 -4.44
C ARG A 65 -8.36 8.17 -4.66
N ILE A 66 -7.75 7.48 -3.71
CA ILE A 66 -6.37 6.99 -3.79
C ILE A 66 -6.34 5.50 -3.52
N LEU A 67 -5.45 4.79 -4.22
CA LEU A 67 -5.12 3.40 -3.91
C LEU A 67 -3.77 3.42 -3.20
N THR A 68 -3.72 2.88 -1.98
CA THR A 68 -2.50 2.84 -1.17
C THR A 68 -1.45 1.88 -1.76
N SER A 69 -1.89 0.87 -2.49
CA SER A 69 -1.05 -0.04 -3.25
C SER A 69 -1.63 -0.23 -4.66
N SER A 70 -0.80 -0.07 -5.68
CA SER A 70 -1.09 -0.58 -7.01
C SER A 70 -0.65 -2.05 -7.02
N SER A 71 -1.58 -2.98 -6.80
CA SER A 71 -1.34 -4.30 -7.35
C SER A 71 -1.58 -4.18 -8.86
N TRP A 72 -0.51 -4.19 -9.65
CA TRP A 72 -0.63 -4.42 -11.09
C TRP A 72 -1.11 -5.86 -11.39
N GLU A 73 -1.32 -6.67 -10.34
CA GLU A 73 -1.96 -7.96 -10.36
C GLU A 73 -3.33 -7.84 -9.68
N CYS A 74 -4.33 -7.44 -10.46
CA CYS A 74 -5.71 -7.48 -10.01
C CYS A 74 -6.12 -8.93 -9.73
N ALA A 75 -6.07 -9.36 -8.48
CA ALA A 75 -6.59 -10.65 -8.02
C ALA A 75 -8.12 -10.67 -7.89
N THR A 76 -8.85 -9.97 -8.79
CA THR A 76 -10.30 -10.12 -8.96
C THR A 76 -10.74 -9.94 -10.42
N TYR A 77 -9.99 -10.46 -11.40
CA TYR A 77 -10.63 -10.88 -12.65
C TYR A 77 -11.21 -12.29 -12.46
N VAL A 78 -12.30 -12.36 -11.69
CA VAL A 78 -13.29 -13.42 -11.88
C VAL A 78 -14.63 -12.73 -12.15
N ASP A 79 -14.71 -12.02 -13.27
CA ASP A 79 -16.00 -11.58 -13.81
C ASP A 79 -16.67 -12.79 -14.47
N SER A 80 -17.40 -13.52 -13.63
CA SER A 80 -18.75 -14.08 -13.82
C SER A 80 -19.11 -14.99 -15.02
N LEU A 81 -18.25 -15.18 -16.03
CA LEU A 81 -18.57 -16.06 -17.17
C LEU A 81 -18.15 -17.53 -16.96
N ALA A 82 -17.08 -17.78 -16.20
CA ALA A 82 -16.53 -19.13 -16.04
C ALA A 82 -17.24 -19.98 -14.96
N LEU A 83 -18.02 -19.37 -14.06
CA LEU A 83 -18.72 -20.11 -13.00
C LEU A 83 -20.04 -20.74 -13.48
N ASN A 84 -20.68 -20.17 -14.51
CA ASN A 84 -21.91 -20.74 -15.07
C ASN A 84 -21.66 -22.01 -15.89
N ASP A 85 -20.45 -22.21 -16.43
CA ASP A 85 -20.13 -23.38 -17.26
C ASP A 85 -19.72 -24.61 -16.43
N LEU A 86 -19.19 -24.39 -15.22
CA LEU A 86 -18.76 -25.46 -14.31
C LEU A 86 -19.89 -25.97 -13.38
N LEU A 87 -20.98 -25.21 -13.22
CA LEU A 87 -22.16 -25.63 -12.46
C LEU A 87 -23.11 -26.54 -13.27
N ALA A 88 -22.83 -26.75 -14.56
CA ALA A 88 -23.63 -27.59 -15.45
C ALA A 88 -23.19 -29.08 -15.47
N SER A 89 -22.01 -29.42 -14.95
CA SER A 89 -21.51 -30.80 -14.89
C SER A 89 -21.27 -31.20 -13.44
N GLY A 90 -22.22 -31.95 -12.88
CA GLY A 90 -22.07 -32.57 -11.56
C GLY A 90 -20.83 -33.48 -11.50
N GLU A 91 -20.12 -33.36 -10.37
CA GLU A 91 -18.97 -34.16 -9.91
C GLU A 91 -17.61 -33.91 -10.62
N THR A 92 -16.60 -33.45 -9.86
CA THR A 92 -15.31 -34.14 -9.67
C THR A 92 -14.35 -33.32 -8.79
N SER A 93 -13.60 -34.05 -7.96
CA SER A 93 -12.58 -33.59 -7.02
C SER A 93 -11.59 -32.57 -7.62
N VAL A 94 -11.69 -31.31 -7.19
CA VAL A 94 -10.64 -30.29 -7.43
C VAL A 94 -9.56 -30.49 -6.38
N LYS A 95 -8.41 -31.03 -6.79
CA LYS A 95 -7.19 -30.97 -5.97
C LYS A 95 -6.82 -29.50 -5.81
N GLN A 96 -7.21 -28.97 -4.66
CA GLN A 96 -6.80 -27.69 -4.12
C GLN A 96 -5.27 -27.66 -4.03
N LEU A 97 -4.65 -26.94 -4.96
CA LEU A 97 -3.19 -26.76 -4.98
C LEU A 97 -2.84 -25.34 -5.43
N ASP A 98 -3.49 -24.38 -4.79
CA ASP A 98 -2.93 -23.05 -4.57
C ASP A 98 -3.18 -22.74 -3.09
N CYS A 99 -2.28 -23.22 -2.22
CA CYS A 99 -2.25 -22.75 -0.85
C CYS A 99 -1.62 -21.36 -0.91
N PRO A 100 -2.35 -20.27 -0.58
CA PRO A 100 -1.75 -18.95 -0.52
C PRO A 100 -0.63 -19.01 0.52
N VAL A 101 0.61 -18.76 0.11
CA VAL A 101 1.72 -18.65 1.06
C VAL A 101 1.45 -17.43 1.92
N GLU A 102 1.01 -17.68 3.15
CA GLU A 102 0.69 -16.65 4.12
C GLU A 102 1.98 -16.11 4.76
N PHE A 103 1.99 -14.80 4.99
CA PHE A 103 3.05 -14.08 5.69
C PHE A 103 3.23 -14.66 7.11
N ASP A 104 4.45 -15.12 7.42
CA ASP A 104 4.76 -15.63 8.76
C ASP A 104 5.25 -14.48 9.65
N SER A 105 4.38 -13.97 10.51
CA SER A 105 4.72 -12.88 11.44
C SER A 105 5.77 -13.26 12.49
N GLN A 106 6.13 -14.53 12.62
CA GLN A 106 7.19 -14.99 13.54
C GLN A 106 8.57 -15.02 12.87
N ASP A 107 8.66 -14.91 11.54
CA ASP A 107 9.94 -14.80 10.83
C ASP A 107 10.34 -13.31 10.70
N GLU A 108 11.36 -12.92 11.47
CA GLU A 108 11.86 -11.53 11.49
C GLU A 108 12.31 -11.06 10.11
N ASP A 109 12.83 -11.96 9.27
CA ASP A 109 13.27 -11.59 7.94
C ASP A 109 12.07 -11.34 6.98
N GLU A 110 10.97 -12.10 7.12
CA GLU A 110 9.75 -11.82 6.36
C GLU A 110 9.17 -10.47 6.77
N CYS A 111 9.21 -10.16 8.08
CA CYS A 111 8.81 -8.87 8.62
C CYS A 111 9.62 -7.72 8.00
N GLU A 112 10.95 -7.81 7.99
CA GLU A 112 11.81 -6.80 7.38
C GLU A 112 11.53 -6.61 5.88
N ASP A 113 11.32 -7.70 5.13
CA ASP A 113 11.00 -7.65 3.70
C ASP A 113 9.65 -6.97 3.43
N LEU A 114 8.65 -7.19 4.30
CA LEU A 114 7.33 -6.58 4.18
C LEU A 114 7.40 -5.07 4.45
N PHE A 115 8.14 -4.66 5.49
CA PHE A 115 8.38 -3.25 5.78
C PHE A 115 9.22 -2.55 4.69
N ALA A 116 10.13 -3.26 4.04
CA ALA A 116 10.92 -2.75 2.92
C ALA A 116 10.19 -2.81 1.56
N GLY A 117 9.00 -3.41 1.50
CA GLY A 117 8.19 -3.54 0.28
C GLY A 117 8.74 -4.52 -0.76
N ILE A 118 9.63 -5.42 -0.35
CA ILE A 118 10.27 -6.44 -1.21
C ILE A 118 9.72 -7.85 -0.94
N TRP A 119 8.85 -8.03 0.06
CA TRP A 119 8.25 -9.32 0.37
C TRP A 119 7.41 -9.86 -0.80
N SER A 120 7.60 -11.14 -1.12
CA SER A 120 6.76 -11.87 -2.08
C SER A 120 6.60 -13.34 -1.68
N PRO A 121 5.49 -14.00 -2.06
CA PRO A 121 5.28 -15.43 -1.83
C PRO A 121 6.45 -16.30 -2.30
N GLY A 122 7.04 -15.99 -3.46
CA GLY A 122 8.19 -16.72 -4.00
C GLY A 122 9.47 -16.53 -3.17
N LEU A 123 9.73 -15.32 -2.65
CA LEU A 123 10.88 -15.06 -1.78
C LEU A 123 10.72 -15.73 -0.41
N ALA A 124 9.51 -15.74 0.16
CA ALA A 124 9.20 -16.45 1.39
C ALA A 124 9.45 -17.96 1.24
N ILE A 125 8.97 -18.58 0.15
CA ILE A 125 9.24 -20.00 -0.15
C ILE A 125 10.74 -20.28 -0.27
N CYS A 126 11.47 -19.45 -1.04
CA CYS A 126 12.91 -19.59 -1.22
C CYS A 126 13.70 -19.43 0.09
N ARG A 127 13.26 -18.57 1.01
CA ARG A 127 13.91 -18.40 2.32
C ARG A 127 13.63 -19.60 3.22
N ARG A 128 12.38 -20.06 3.28
CA ARG A 128 11.97 -21.25 4.06
C ARG A 128 12.70 -22.52 3.57
N SER A 129 12.89 -22.69 2.26
CA SER A 129 13.66 -23.83 1.70
C SER A 129 15.15 -23.77 2.03
N ARG A 130 15.77 -22.58 2.07
CA ARG A 130 17.17 -22.40 2.49
C ARG A 130 17.40 -22.63 3.98
N LYS A 131 16.40 -22.41 4.83
CA LYS A 131 16.44 -22.68 6.28
C LYS A 131 16.34 -24.18 6.60
N LEU A 132 15.64 -24.96 5.76
CA LEU A 132 15.54 -26.42 5.86
C LEU A 132 16.83 -27.15 5.45
N GLU A 133 17.67 -26.54 4.61
CA GLU A 133 18.96 -27.08 4.13
C GLU A 133 20.17 -26.75 5.05
N ARG A 134 19.94 -26.36 6.31
CA ARG A 134 21.00 -26.38 7.33
C ARG A 134 20.90 -27.69 8.12
N PRO A 135 21.75 -28.70 7.86
CA PRO A 135 21.94 -29.77 8.82
C PRO A 135 22.38 -29.16 10.14
N SER A 136 21.70 -29.53 11.22
CA SER A 136 22.17 -29.30 12.58
C SER A 136 23.60 -29.89 12.71
N ILE A 137 24.62 -29.04 12.77
CA ILE A 137 26.03 -29.44 12.94
C ILE A 137 26.46 -29.44 14.43
N PHE A 138 25.55 -29.27 15.39
CA PHE A 138 25.91 -29.43 16.81
C PHE A 138 25.11 -30.56 17.46
N GLY A 139 25.79 -31.70 17.65
CA GLY A 139 25.25 -32.82 18.44
C GLY A 139 25.94 -34.19 18.37
N ILE A 140 27.23 -34.31 18.01
CA ILE A 140 28.09 -35.45 18.39
C ILE A 140 28.94 -34.97 19.58
N ASN A 141 29.17 -35.62 20.73
CA ASN A 141 29.09 -36.98 21.24
C ASN A 141 28.83 -36.93 22.77
N ALA A 142 28.37 -38.03 23.37
CA ALA A 142 29.14 -38.73 24.42
C ALA A 142 28.43 -40.03 24.86
N SER A 143 29.13 -41.15 24.72
CA SER A 143 29.07 -42.30 25.64
C SER A 143 29.77 -41.95 26.95
#